data_AF-A0A958XVV7-F1
#
_entry.id   AF-A0A958XVV7-F1
#
_cell.length_a   1.000
_cell.length_b   1.000
_cell.length_c   1.000
_cell.angle_alpha   90.00
_cell.angle_beta   90.00
_cell.angle_gamma   90.00
#
_symmetry.space_group_name_H-M   'P 1'
#
loop_
_entity.id
_entity.type
_entity.pdbx_description
1 polymer ?
#
loop_
_entity_poly.entity_id
_entity_poly.type
_entity_poly.pdbx_seq_one_letter_code
_entity_poly.pdbx_strand_id
1 'polypeptide(L)'
;LTFIVAASIAATAQIVVSGNITANTTWTKNNVYLLSGFVYVKNDATLTIEPGTVIKGDKNTKGSLIVTRGCKIVASGTPDEPIVFTSNEATPTYGDWGGVIICGKAPTNASNNGVDGEGLVEGGVGELYGGNDPMDNSGVLRYVRIEYAGIAFQPNNEINGLTMGGVGAGTTIEYVQVSYANDDAFEWFGGTVNCKYLIAYRALDDDFDCDFGYSGNIQFAYSQRDPAVADVSGSNGFEIDNDGSGTNRTPKTAPTFSNVTIVGPTGTFDPNFKRGNHLRRNSEPGVYNSVFIGAYPDAGLLIDGDSCAQNAISGKLVVKNSFYHGMPTQLKTNVATFDIATWATANEISTGPNSSSAGLKDPFNLNTPDPRPQSTSPVLGYAKFEDARIANANFIPVSYAGAFSASGDWTAKWSRFGDNLNQVGLAPAQEVVVSGNISTNTTWTADKVYVLSGFVYVKNCAELTIEPGTIIKGDKATKGALIVTRCAKIIADGTVDLPIVFSTNDPEPTYGSWGGIIICGQAPTNTSYLGVQGEGLIEGGVGQLYGANDPMD
;
A
#
# COMPACT_ATOMS: atom_id res chain seq x y z
N LEU A 1 44.32 -17.29 -27.18
CA LEU A 1 43.64 -17.89 -26.01
C LEU A 1 42.70 -16.84 -25.44
N THR A 2 41.41 -16.97 -25.69
CA THR A 2 40.39 -16.11 -25.08
C THR A 2 39.83 -16.88 -23.89
N PHE A 3 40.12 -16.42 -22.67
CA PHE A 3 39.58 -17.03 -21.46
C PHE A 3 38.09 -16.69 -21.37
N ILE A 4 37.23 -17.68 -21.59
CA ILE A 4 35.83 -17.64 -21.17
C ILE A 4 35.85 -17.90 -19.67
N VAL A 5 35.65 -16.85 -18.88
CA VAL A 5 35.34 -17.01 -17.46
C VAL A 5 33.88 -17.45 -17.40
N ALA A 6 33.66 -18.76 -17.23
CA ALA A 6 32.36 -19.28 -16.87
C ALA A 6 32.01 -18.73 -15.48
N ALA A 7 31.05 -17.80 -15.41
CA ALA A 7 30.44 -17.42 -14.16
C ALA A 7 29.75 -18.67 -13.59
N SER A 8 30.30 -19.20 -12.50
CA SER A 8 29.64 -20.27 -11.75
C SER A 8 28.34 -19.70 -11.19
N ILE A 9 27.21 -20.19 -11.69
CA ILE A 9 25.90 -19.96 -11.08
C ILE A 9 25.96 -20.67 -9.73
N ALA A 10 26.17 -19.93 -8.64
CA ALA A 10 26.06 -20.50 -7.31
C ALA A 10 24.62 -21.02 -7.16
N ALA A 11 24.47 -22.30 -6.83
CA ALA A 11 23.15 -22.87 -6.57
C ALA A 11 22.49 -22.10 -5.40
N THR A 12 21.25 -21.67 -5.57
CA THR A 12 20.44 -21.03 -4.52
C THR A 12 20.29 -22.03 -3.37
N ALA A 13 20.90 -21.74 -2.23
CA ALA A 13 20.79 -22.62 -1.06
C ALA A 13 19.42 -22.45 -0.40
N GLN A 14 18.78 -23.56 -0.04
CA GLN A 14 17.57 -23.52 0.78
C GLN A 14 17.95 -23.52 2.27
N ILE A 15 17.57 -22.47 3.00
CA ILE A 15 17.80 -22.32 4.43
C ILE A 15 16.49 -22.60 5.16
N VAL A 16 16.45 -23.66 5.95
CA VAL A 16 15.30 -23.94 6.82
C VAL A 16 15.37 -23.03 8.05
N VAL A 17 14.28 -22.33 8.32
CA VAL A 17 14.12 -21.45 9.48
C VAL A 17 12.98 -21.97 10.34
N SER A 18 13.22 -22.11 11.64
CA SER A 18 12.22 -22.57 12.62
C SER A 18 12.45 -21.90 13.98
N GLY A 19 11.40 -21.81 14.80
CA GLY A 19 11.50 -21.26 16.16
C GLY A 19 11.70 -19.74 16.19
N ASN A 20 12.59 -19.25 17.05
CA ASN A 20 12.72 -17.82 17.32
C ASN A 20 13.96 -17.20 16.67
N ILE A 21 13.77 -16.08 15.98
CA ILE A 21 14.79 -15.12 15.57
C ILE A 21 14.88 -14.07 16.68
N THR A 22 15.88 -14.18 17.55
CA THR A 22 16.03 -13.35 18.77
C THR A 22 17.08 -12.25 18.67
N ALA A 23 17.75 -12.14 17.52
CA ALA A 23 18.74 -11.12 17.22
C ALA A 23 18.53 -10.63 15.79
N ASN A 24 19.00 -9.41 15.52
CA ASN A 24 18.95 -8.82 14.18
C ASN A 24 19.51 -9.79 13.15
N THR A 25 18.71 -10.08 12.13
CA THR A 25 18.99 -11.11 11.13
C THR A 25 18.71 -10.54 9.75
N THR A 26 19.56 -10.88 8.78
CA THR A 26 19.36 -10.50 7.38
C THR A 26 19.15 -11.76 6.54
N TRP A 27 18.07 -11.76 5.76
CA TRP A 27 17.81 -12.75 4.72
C TRP A 27 18.19 -12.18 3.36
N THR A 28 18.94 -12.96 2.58
CA THR A 28 19.63 -12.49 1.38
C THR A 28 19.11 -13.18 0.12
N LYS A 29 19.14 -12.48 -1.02
CA LYS A 29 18.49 -12.95 -2.26
C LYS A 29 19.16 -14.16 -2.95
N ASN A 30 20.38 -14.49 -2.55
CA ASN A 30 21.09 -15.67 -3.01
C ASN A 30 20.63 -16.96 -2.30
N ASN A 31 19.69 -16.87 -1.36
CA ASN A 31 19.10 -18.00 -0.66
C ASN A 31 17.58 -18.05 -0.87
N VAL A 32 17.01 -19.25 -0.70
CA VAL A 32 15.57 -19.44 -0.49
C VAL A 32 15.36 -19.80 0.97
N TYR A 33 14.49 -19.10 1.68
CA TYR A 33 14.21 -19.38 3.08
C TYR A 33 12.95 -20.24 3.20
N LEU A 34 13.00 -21.35 3.92
CA LEU A 34 11.84 -22.22 4.17
C LEU A 34 11.41 -22.07 5.63
N LEU A 35 10.23 -21.51 5.88
CA LEU A 35 9.59 -21.43 7.18
C LEU A 35 9.04 -22.81 7.54
N SER A 36 9.58 -23.40 8.60
CA SER A 36 9.15 -24.69 9.15
C SER A 36 8.57 -24.47 10.54
N GLY A 37 7.25 -24.58 10.66
CA GLY A 37 6.49 -24.21 11.85
C GLY A 37 6.37 -22.69 12.02
N PHE A 38 5.95 -22.29 13.21
CA PHE A 38 5.92 -20.88 13.58
C PHE A 38 7.33 -20.33 13.75
N VAL A 39 7.66 -19.33 12.93
CA VAL A 39 8.90 -18.57 12.99
C VAL A 39 8.61 -17.21 13.59
N TYR A 40 9.14 -16.96 14.79
CA TYR A 40 8.89 -15.72 15.52
C TYR A 40 10.09 -14.79 15.46
N VAL A 41 9.90 -13.53 15.10
CA VAL A 41 10.86 -12.46 15.38
C VAL A 41 10.56 -11.94 16.79
N LYS A 42 11.52 -12.09 17.71
CA LYS A 42 11.37 -11.79 19.14
C LYS A 42 12.53 -10.94 19.68
N ASN A 43 12.38 -10.48 20.92
CA ASN A 43 13.44 -9.82 21.68
C ASN A 43 13.94 -8.52 21.02
N ASP A 44 13.00 -7.66 20.63
CA ASP A 44 13.23 -6.38 19.94
C ASP A 44 14.11 -6.50 18.68
N ALA A 45 14.16 -7.69 18.08
CA ALA A 45 14.96 -7.95 16.89
C ALA A 45 14.33 -7.35 15.63
N THR A 46 15.19 -7.02 14.68
CA THR A 46 14.81 -6.64 13.32
C THR A 46 15.18 -7.76 12.35
N LEU A 47 14.19 -8.28 11.64
CA LEU A 47 14.40 -9.13 10.47
C LEU A 47 14.46 -8.27 9.22
N THR A 48 15.62 -8.18 8.59
CA THR A 48 15.80 -7.50 7.29
C THR A 48 15.76 -8.53 6.17
N ILE A 49 15.03 -8.27 5.09
CA ILE A 49 14.92 -9.14 3.93
C ILE A 49 15.34 -8.34 2.70
N GLU A 50 16.38 -8.81 1.99
CA GLU A 50 16.88 -8.16 0.78
C GLU A 50 15.86 -8.26 -0.39
N PRO A 51 15.81 -7.26 -1.29
CA PRO A 51 15.02 -7.34 -2.52
C PRO A 51 15.26 -8.64 -3.31
N GLY A 52 14.20 -9.20 -3.89
CA GLY A 52 14.27 -10.42 -4.69
C GLY A 52 14.41 -11.72 -3.88
N THR A 53 14.42 -11.65 -2.54
CA THR A 53 14.45 -12.86 -1.70
C THR A 53 13.14 -13.64 -1.82
N VAL A 54 13.25 -14.97 -1.92
CA VAL A 54 12.11 -15.88 -1.91
C VAL A 54 12.04 -16.61 -0.57
N ILE A 55 10.86 -16.55 0.04
CA ILE A 55 10.51 -17.19 1.30
C ILE A 55 9.37 -18.17 1.01
N LYS A 56 9.51 -19.39 1.48
CA LYS A 56 8.54 -20.46 1.32
C LYS A 56 7.97 -20.88 2.66
N GLY A 57 6.67 -21.12 2.75
CA GLY A 57 6.04 -21.72 3.91
C GLY A 57 5.83 -23.22 3.74
N ASP A 58 6.22 -24.02 4.73
CA ASP A 58 5.96 -25.46 4.74
C ASP A 58 4.54 -25.79 5.21
N LYS A 59 3.79 -26.52 4.39
CA LYS A 59 2.39 -26.86 4.65
C LYS A 59 2.18 -27.74 5.87
N ASN A 60 3.00 -28.79 5.99
CA ASN A 60 2.82 -29.83 7.01
C ASN A 60 3.02 -29.28 8.42
N THR A 61 3.97 -28.35 8.57
CA THR A 61 4.26 -27.70 9.84
C THR A 61 3.47 -26.40 10.04
N LYS A 62 2.65 -26.00 9.06
CA LYS A 62 1.92 -24.72 9.04
C LYS A 62 2.89 -23.54 9.19
N GLY A 63 3.91 -23.51 8.34
CA GLY A 63 4.94 -22.49 8.34
C GLY A 63 4.33 -21.08 8.31
N SER A 64 4.72 -20.23 9.25
CA SER A 64 4.25 -18.83 9.35
C SER A 64 5.38 -17.92 9.81
N LEU A 65 5.34 -16.66 9.41
CA LEU A 65 6.24 -15.62 9.93
C LEU A 65 5.46 -14.70 10.86
N ILE A 66 5.91 -14.59 12.11
CA ILE A 66 5.26 -13.79 13.15
C ILE A 66 6.24 -12.76 13.70
N VAL A 67 5.94 -11.48 13.48
CA VAL A 67 6.71 -10.36 14.05
C VAL A 67 6.04 -9.95 15.34
N THR A 68 6.67 -10.23 16.48
CA THR A 68 6.05 -9.96 17.80
C THR A 68 6.18 -8.50 18.21
N ARG A 69 5.35 -8.06 19.18
CA ARG A 69 5.35 -6.69 19.72
C ARG A 69 6.77 -6.21 20.04
N GLY A 70 7.14 -5.08 19.46
CA GLY A 70 8.46 -4.43 19.64
C GLY A 70 9.53 -4.88 18.66
N CYS A 71 9.29 -5.95 17.90
CA CYS A 71 10.17 -6.39 16.82
C CYS A 71 9.81 -5.71 15.51
N LYS A 72 10.71 -5.81 14.52
CA LYS A 72 10.51 -5.22 13.21
C LYS A 72 10.76 -6.20 12.07
N ILE A 73 10.05 -6.01 10.97
CA ILE A 73 10.37 -6.57 9.65
C ILE A 73 10.72 -5.45 8.68
N VAL A 74 11.85 -5.56 7.99
CA VAL A 74 12.26 -4.62 6.93
C VAL A 74 12.35 -5.43 5.63
N ALA A 75 11.22 -5.53 4.94
CA ALA A 75 11.06 -6.18 3.64
C ALA A 75 10.76 -5.10 2.59
N SER A 76 11.81 -4.43 2.11
CA SER A 76 11.70 -3.36 1.12
C SER A 76 12.25 -3.84 -0.23
N GLY A 77 11.45 -4.60 -0.97
CA GLY A 77 11.74 -4.99 -2.35
C GLY A 77 11.73 -3.80 -3.32
N THR A 78 11.84 -4.10 -4.61
CA THR A 78 11.75 -3.11 -5.70
C THR A 78 10.77 -3.57 -6.77
N PRO A 79 10.36 -2.70 -7.71
CA PRO A 79 9.51 -3.14 -8.81
C PRO A 79 10.08 -4.30 -9.63
N ASP A 80 11.40 -4.34 -9.79
CA ASP A 80 12.09 -5.34 -10.60
C ASP A 80 12.58 -6.55 -9.76
N GLU A 81 12.68 -6.40 -8.44
CA GLU A 81 13.06 -7.45 -7.49
C GLU A 81 12.10 -7.47 -6.28
N PRO A 82 10.81 -7.84 -6.46
CA PRO A 82 9.87 -7.96 -5.35
C PRO A 82 10.28 -9.09 -4.41
N ILE A 83 10.01 -8.94 -3.12
CA ILE A 83 10.16 -10.03 -2.13
C ILE A 83 8.93 -10.93 -2.22
N VAL A 84 9.13 -12.25 -2.25
CA VAL A 84 8.05 -13.21 -2.47
C VAL A 84 7.96 -14.19 -1.31
N PHE A 85 6.83 -14.17 -0.60
CA PHE A 85 6.40 -15.21 0.32
C PHE A 85 5.42 -16.14 -0.42
N THR A 86 5.66 -17.45 -0.43
CA THR A 86 4.86 -18.40 -1.22
C THR A 86 4.81 -19.80 -0.61
N SER A 87 3.96 -20.67 -1.16
CA SER A 87 3.91 -22.11 -0.87
C SER A 87 5.24 -22.83 -1.17
N ASN A 88 5.57 -23.85 -0.35
CA ASN A 88 6.63 -24.82 -0.64
C ASN A 88 6.17 -26.01 -1.51
N GLU A 89 4.88 -26.13 -1.82
CA GLU A 89 4.33 -27.23 -2.59
C GLU A 89 4.72 -27.16 -4.08
N ALA A 90 4.79 -28.32 -4.73
CA ALA A 90 5.08 -28.41 -6.17
C ALA A 90 3.91 -27.90 -7.05
N THR A 91 2.70 -27.95 -6.53
CA THR A 91 1.49 -27.42 -7.16
C THR A 91 0.75 -26.59 -6.12
N PRO A 92 1.11 -25.30 -5.99
CA PRO A 92 0.54 -24.43 -4.97
C PRO A 92 -0.99 -24.31 -5.05
N THR A 93 -1.63 -24.27 -3.89
CA THR A 93 -3.06 -24.01 -3.74
C THR A 93 -3.31 -23.16 -2.49
N TYR A 94 -4.52 -22.62 -2.39
CA TYR A 94 -5.04 -21.92 -1.22
C TYR A 94 -4.66 -22.63 0.09
N GLY A 95 -4.10 -21.87 1.05
CA GLY A 95 -3.90 -22.37 2.41
C GLY A 95 -2.76 -23.37 2.53
N ASP A 96 -1.72 -23.21 1.71
CA ASP A 96 -0.54 -24.07 1.76
C ASP A 96 0.45 -23.68 2.86
N TRP A 97 0.28 -22.52 3.49
CA TRP A 97 1.07 -22.08 4.64
C TRP A 97 0.32 -20.97 5.41
N GLY A 98 0.83 -20.52 6.55
CA GLY A 98 0.06 -19.69 7.47
C GLY A 98 0.17 -18.18 7.32
N GLY A 99 0.91 -17.64 6.35
CA GLY A 99 0.92 -16.20 6.11
C GLY A 99 1.91 -15.40 6.98
N VAL A 100 1.77 -14.07 6.90
CA VAL A 100 2.61 -13.10 7.62
C VAL A 100 1.77 -12.37 8.66
N ILE A 101 2.26 -12.34 9.89
CA ILE A 101 1.59 -11.72 11.02
C ILE A 101 2.50 -10.65 11.62
N ILE A 102 1.95 -9.47 11.84
CA ILE A 102 2.64 -8.37 12.50
C ILE A 102 1.83 -7.93 13.73
N CYS A 103 2.43 -8.09 14.91
CA CYS A 103 1.87 -7.64 16.18
C CYS A 103 2.54 -6.34 16.61
N GLY A 104 1.83 -5.23 16.51
CA GLY A 104 2.28 -3.90 16.93
C GLY A 104 1.76 -3.49 18.31
N LYS A 105 2.16 -2.28 18.72
CA LYS A 105 1.83 -1.66 20.02
C LYS A 105 0.76 -0.55 19.92
N ALA A 106 0.11 -0.41 18.77
CA ALA A 106 -0.91 0.60 18.56
C ALA A 106 -2.26 0.21 19.17
N PRO A 107 -3.16 1.18 19.44
CA PRO A 107 -4.41 0.93 20.13
C PRO A 107 -5.34 -0.07 19.44
N THR A 108 -6.05 -0.86 20.25
CA THR A 108 -7.14 -1.75 19.85
C THR A 108 -8.26 -1.66 20.88
N ASN A 109 -9.49 -1.99 20.50
CA ASN A 109 -10.62 -2.12 21.42
C ASN A 109 -10.83 -3.58 21.92
N ALA A 110 -9.94 -4.49 21.53
CA ALA A 110 -9.91 -5.87 21.99
C ALA A 110 -9.61 -5.95 23.50
N SER A 111 -9.93 -7.10 24.09
CA SER A 111 -9.59 -7.42 25.47
C SER A 111 -9.19 -8.88 25.56
N ASN A 112 -8.07 -9.15 26.23
CA ASN A 112 -7.58 -10.50 26.47
C ASN A 112 -7.46 -10.73 27.98
N ASN A 113 -8.08 -11.80 28.49
CA ASN A 113 -8.06 -12.17 29.92
C ASN A 113 -8.42 -11.01 30.88
N GLY A 114 -9.36 -10.15 30.47
CA GLY A 114 -9.82 -8.99 31.26
C GLY A 114 -8.89 -7.77 31.21
N VAL A 115 -7.86 -7.80 30.36
CA VAL A 115 -7.00 -6.64 30.06
C VAL A 115 -7.50 -6.00 28.77
N ASP A 116 -8.08 -4.80 28.90
CA ASP A 116 -8.50 -3.99 27.76
C ASP A 116 -7.28 -3.42 27.01
N GLY A 117 -7.40 -3.28 25.69
CA GLY A 117 -6.34 -2.76 24.83
C GLY A 117 -5.31 -3.80 24.40
N GLU A 118 -5.56 -5.08 24.70
CA GLU A 118 -4.74 -6.20 24.25
C GLU A 118 -5.63 -7.25 23.56
N GLY A 119 -5.21 -7.66 22.36
CA GLY A 119 -5.82 -8.77 21.63
C GLY A 119 -4.86 -9.93 21.50
N LEU A 120 -5.40 -11.15 21.39
CA LEU A 120 -4.64 -12.35 21.08
C LEU A 120 -4.81 -12.64 19.60
N VAL A 121 -3.72 -12.82 18.86
CA VAL A 121 -3.82 -13.25 17.46
C VAL A 121 -4.45 -14.64 17.39
N GLU A 122 -5.37 -14.80 16.44
CA GLU A 122 -6.06 -16.05 16.15
C GLU A 122 -5.08 -17.11 15.55
N GLY A 123 -5.59 -18.25 15.13
CA GLY A 123 -4.79 -19.35 14.56
C GLY A 123 -3.89 -20.08 15.56
N GLY A 124 -4.05 -19.84 16.86
CA GLY A 124 -3.23 -20.49 17.90
C GLY A 124 -1.77 -20.02 17.93
N VAL A 125 -1.48 -18.86 17.36
CA VAL A 125 -0.14 -18.24 17.32
C VAL A 125 0.40 -17.91 18.71
N GLY A 126 -0.50 -17.56 19.62
CA GLY A 126 -0.18 -17.31 21.04
C GLY A 126 0.49 -15.97 21.32
N GLU A 127 0.44 -15.02 20.40
CA GLU A 127 1.07 -13.70 20.54
C GLU A 127 0.04 -12.59 20.74
N LEU A 128 0.37 -11.63 21.59
CA LEU A 128 -0.46 -10.46 21.85
C LEU A 128 -0.14 -9.34 20.88
N TYR A 129 -1.17 -8.59 20.50
CA TYR A 129 -1.07 -7.28 19.86
C TYR A 129 -1.79 -6.23 20.71
N GLY A 130 -1.60 -4.96 20.36
CA GLY A 130 -2.25 -3.85 21.05
C GLY A 130 -1.32 -3.12 22.02
N GLY A 131 -1.78 -1.96 22.46
CA GLY A 131 -1.04 -1.06 23.34
C GLY A 131 -1.58 0.37 23.24
N ASN A 132 -0.74 1.35 23.54
CA ASN A 132 -1.11 2.76 23.58
C ASN A 132 -0.24 3.64 22.67
N ASP A 133 0.55 3.06 21.76
CA ASP A 133 1.45 3.79 20.87
C ASP A 133 0.89 3.83 19.44
N PRO A 134 0.07 4.83 19.07
CA PRO A 134 -0.46 4.94 17.72
C PRO A 134 0.61 5.21 16.65
N MET A 135 1.85 5.53 17.04
CA MET A 135 2.98 5.76 16.13
C MET A 135 3.99 4.59 16.18
N ASP A 136 3.61 3.44 16.74
CA ASP A 136 4.42 2.23 16.72
C ASP A 136 4.91 1.94 15.29
N ASN A 137 6.18 1.55 15.18
CA ASN A 137 6.81 1.22 13.91
C ASN A 137 7.27 -0.24 13.95
N SER A 138 6.47 -1.11 13.33
CA SER A 138 6.74 -2.53 13.16
C SER A 138 7.58 -2.84 11.90
N GLY A 139 8.01 -1.80 11.16
CA GLY A 139 8.95 -1.85 10.04
C GLY A 139 8.35 -1.46 8.69
N VAL A 140 8.79 -2.15 7.63
CA VAL A 140 8.50 -1.82 6.23
C VAL A 140 8.13 -3.07 5.45
N LEU A 141 6.97 -3.08 4.81
CA LEU A 141 6.62 -3.96 3.69
C LEU A 141 6.46 -3.10 2.43
N ARG A 142 7.37 -3.27 1.47
CA ARG A 142 7.34 -2.56 0.18
C ARG A 142 7.69 -3.50 -0.97
N TYR A 143 6.86 -3.52 -2.03
CA TYR A 143 7.00 -4.44 -3.17
C TYR A 143 7.11 -5.90 -2.70
N VAL A 144 6.09 -6.34 -1.97
CA VAL A 144 6.01 -7.68 -1.37
C VAL A 144 4.83 -8.43 -1.97
N ARG A 145 5.04 -9.70 -2.32
CA ARG A 145 3.99 -10.65 -2.70
C ARG A 145 3.85 -11.73 -1.64
N ILE A 146 2.61 -11.99 -1.22
CA ILE A 146 2.24 -13.04 -0.27
C ILE A 146 1.25 -13.95 -1.00
N GLU A 147 1.70 -15.12 -1.40
CA GLU A 147 0.96 -16.04 -2.27
C GLU A 147 0.60 -17.33 -1.52
N TYR A 148 -0.63 -17.83 -1.67
CA TYR A 148 -1.08 -19.14 -1.19
C TYR A 148 -1.09 -19.32 0.34
N ALA A 149 -1.20 -18.21 1.07
CA ALA A 149 -1.27 -18.20 2.54
C ALA A 149 -2.66 -18.63 3.05
N GLY A 150 -2.79 -18.66 4.37
CA GLY A 150 -4.05 -18.78 5.10
C GLY A 150 -4.49 -20.17 5.53
N ILE A 151 -3.53 -21.04 5.88
CA ILE A 151 -3.86 -22.41 6.33
C ILE A 151 -4.70 -22.41 7.62
N ALA A 152 -5.71 -23.26 7.67
CA ALA A 152 -6.52 -23.48 8.87
C ALA A 152 -5.72 -24.09 10.03
N PHE A 153 -5.72 -23.43 11.19
CA PHE A 153 -5.08 -23.95 12.39
C PHE A 153 -5.99 -24.88 13.16
N GLN A 154 -7.25 -24.49 13.31
CA GLN A 154 -8.41 -25.28 13.75
C GLN A 154 -9.57 -24.97 12.80
N PRO A 155 -10.67 -25.75 12.79
CA PRO A 155 -11.85 -25.38 12.00
C PRO A 155 -12.36 -23.99 12.39
N ASN A 156 -12.49 -23.09 11.41
CA ASN A 156 -12.93 -21.69 11.58
C ASN A 156 -11.98 -20.87 12.49
N ASN A 157 -10.67 -21.10 12.35
CA ASN A 157 -9.62 -20.43 13.09
C ASN A 157 -8.33 -20.46 12.24
N GLU A 158 -8.46 -19.89 11.07
CA GLU A 158 -7.44 -19.67 10.07
C GLU A 158 -6.56 -18.45 10.46
N ILE A 159 -5.43 -18.28 9.76
CA ILE A 159 -4.68 -17.01 9.74
C ILE A 159 -4.83 -16.48 8.32
N ASN A 160 -4.60 -15.19 8.10
CA ASN A 160 -4.86 -14.52 6.83
C ASN A 160 -3.63 -14.52 5.92
N GLY A 161 -3.74 -13.87 4.78
CA GLY A 161 -2.58 -13.54 3.96
C GLY A 161 -1.62 -12.62 4.70
N LEU A 162 -2.08 -11.40 5.01
CA LEU A 162 -1.39 -10.45 5.87
C LEU A 162 -2.27 -10.04 7.05
N THR A 163 -1.90 -10.51 8.24
CA THR A 163 -2.57 -10.17 9.50
C THR A 163 -1.83 -9.02 10.19
N MET A 164 -2.55 -7.96 10.53
CA MET A 164 -2.01 -6.76 11.18
C MET A 164 -2.72 -6.50 12.49
N GLY A 165 -2.16 -6.99 13.59
CA GLY A 165 -2.66 -6.74 14.93
C GLY A 165 -2.02 -5.50 15.53
N GLY A 166 -2.79 -4.45 15.81
CA GLY A 166 -2.31 -3.26 16.51
C GLY A 166 -1.09 -2.60 15.87
N VAL A 167 -0.96 -2.62 14.55
CA VAL A 167 0.18 -2.02 13.84
C VAL A 167 0.03 -0.50 13.78
N GLY A 168 1.08 0.24 14.14
CA GLY A 168 1.06 1.70 14.26
C GLY A 168 1.37 2.46 12.97
N ALA A 169 1.05 3.76 12.97
CA ALA A 169 1.21 4.67 11.84
C ALA A 169 2.68 5.00 11.51
N GLY A 170 3.64 4.58 12.35
CA GLY A 170 5.06 4.64 12.03
C GLY A 170 5.53 3.54 11.08
N THR A 171 4.70 2.52 10.85
CA THR A 171 4.97 1.40 9.94
C THR A 171 4.65 1.78 8.50
N THR A 172 5.47 1.34 7.55
CA THR A 172 5.20 1.51 6.11
C THR A 172 4.70 0.21 5.49
N ILE A 173 3.49 0.22 4.93
CA ILE A 173 2.94 -0.89 4.15
C ILE A 173 2.47 -0.34 2.80
N GLU A 174 3.22 -0.60 1.73
CA GLU A 174 2.83 -0.16 0.39
C GLU A 174 3.29 -1.11 -0.70
N TYR A 175 2.58 -1.17 -1.84
CA TYR A 175 2.89 -2.12 -2.90
C TYR A 175 2.96 -3.56 -2.37
N VAL A 176 1.87 -3.98 -1.73
CA VAL A 176 1.74 -5.34 -1.19
C VAL A 176 0.62 -6.04 -1.94
N GLN A 177 0.92 -7.22 -2.45
CA GLN A 177 -0.06 -8.10 -3.07
C GLN A 177 -0.22 -9.34 -2.22
N VAL A 178 -1.47 -9.67 -1.92
CA VAL A 178 -1.86 -10.95 -1.35
C VAL A 178 -2.66 -11.71 -2.40
N SER A 179 -2.35 -12.98 -2.60
CA SER A 179 -2.95 -13.79 -3.68
C SER A 179 -3.25 -15.19 -3.22
N TYR A 180 -4.40 -15.72 -3.65
CA TYR A 180 -4.79 -17.10 -3.36
C TYR A 180 -4.77 -17.42 -1.85
N ALA A 181 -5.09 -16.44 -1.01
CA ALA A 181 -5.25 -16.66 0.42
C ALA A 181 -6.48 -17.54 0.65
N ASN A 182 -6.38 -18.55 1.51
CA ASN A 182 -7.51 -19.43 1.89
C ASN A 182 -8.44 -18.78 2.92
N ASP A 183 -8.10 -17.58 3.37
CA ASP A 183 -8.91 -16.75 4.23
C ASP A 183 -8.79 -15.32 3.69
N ASP A 184 -8.92 -14.31 4.54
CA ASP A 184 -8.80 -12.93 4.13
C ASP A 184 -7.45 -12.59 3.49
N ALA A 185 -7.46 -11.71 2.50
CA ALA A 185 -6.22 -11.19 1.93
C ALA A 185 -5.50 -10.28 2.93
N PHE A 186 -6.19 -9.26 3.42
CA PHE A 186 -5.69 -8.33 4.42
C PHE A 186 -6.67 -8.22 5.57
N GLU A 187 -6.19 -8.46 6.79
CA GLU A 187 -7.01 -8.27 7.99
C GLU A 187 -6.30 -7.38 9.00
N TRP A 188 -7.00 -6.33 9.44
CA TRP A 188 -6.54 -5.41 10.47
C TRP A 188 -7.30 -5.64 11.78
N PHE A 189 -6.59 -6.10 12.80
CA PHE A 189 -7.09 -6.19 14.17
C PHE A 189 -6.61 -4.97 14.97
N GLY A 190 -7.41 -3.91 15.01
CA GLY A 190 -6.98 -2.66 15.64
C GLY A 190 -5.79 -1.98 14.94
N GLY A 191 -5.25 -0.94 15.57
CA GLY A 191 -4.09 -0.19 15.07
C GLY A 191 -4.45 1.03 14.23
N THR A 192 -3.40 1.66 13.69
CA THR A 192 -3.44 2.98 13.02
C THR A 192 -2.57 3.03 11.77
N VAL A 193 -1.99 1.90 11.35
CA VAL A 193 -1.12 1.83 10.16
C VAL A 193 -1.81 2.39 8.92
N ASN A 194 -1.08 3.19 8.15
CA ASN A 194 -1.56 3.66 6.86
C ASN A 194 -0.99 2.76 5.76
N CYS A 195 -1.79 2.48 4.73
CA CYS A 195 -1.38 1.62 3.62
C CYS A 195 -1.63 2.27 2.26
N LYS A 196 -0.81 1.97 1.25
CA LYS A 196 -1.06 2.38 -0.13
C LYS A 196 -0.75 1.29 -1.14
N TYR A 197 -1.45 1.23 -2.28
CA TYR A 197 -1.13 0.29 -3.36
C TYR A 197 -1.23 -1.18 -2.91
N LEU A 198 -2.42 -1.57 -2.46
CA LEU A 198 -2.70 -2.94 -2.01
C LEU A 198 -3.43 -3.74 -3.09
N ILE A 199 -3.05 -5.01 -3.29
CA ILE A 199 -3.73 -5.91 -4.22
C ILE A 199 -4.23 -7.14 -3.47
N ALA A 200 -5.54 -7.34 -3.42
CA ALA A 200 -6.17 -8.60 -3.05
C ALA A 200 -6.53 -9.35 -4.34
N TYR A 201 -5.95 -10.51 -4.57
CA TYR A 201 -6.12 -11.22 -5.83
C TYR A 201 -6.58 -12.66 -5.59
N ARG A 202 -7.86 -12.90 -5.89
CA ARG A 202 -8.54 -14.19 -5.77
C ARG A 202 -8.39 -14.81 -4.37
N ALA A 203 -8.62 -14.04 -3.31
CA ALA A 203 -8.77 -14.61 -1.96
C ALA A 203 -10.00 -15.53 -1.90
N LEU A 204 -9.98 -16.51 -1.00
CA LEU A 204 -11.12 -17.37 -0.74
C LEU A 204 -12.20 -16.59 0.00
N ASP A 205 -11.85 -15.97 1.14
CA ASP A 205 -12.78 -15.18 1.93
C ASP A 205 -12.70 -13.68 1.62
N ASP A 206 -12.55 -12.76 2.57
CA ASP A 206 -12.71 -11.34 2.32
C ASP A 206 -11.44 -10.67 1.75
N ASP A 207 -11.62 -9.63 0.93
CA ASP A 207 -10.46 -8.96 0.33
C ASP A 207 -9.76 -8.03 1.35
N PHE A 208 -10.55 -7.34 2.16
CA PHE A 208 -10.10 -6.38 3.16
C PHE A 208 -11.04 -6.44 4.37
N ASP A 209 -10.58 -7.04 5.45
CA ASP A 209 -11.30 -7.13 6.72
C ASP A 209 -10.71 -6.15 7.75
N CYS A 210 -11.55 -5.43 8.47
CA CYS A 210 -11.14 -4.45 9.47
C CYS A 210 -11.99 -4.55 10.73
N ASP A 211 -11.31 -4.81 11.84
CA ASP A 211 -11.94 -5.08 13.12
C ASP A 211 -11.20 -4.42 14.30
N PHE A 212 -11.78 -4.60 15.49
CA PHE A 212 -11.17 -4.31 16.79
C PHE A 212 -10.54 -2.93 16.98
N GLY A 213 -11.15 -1.91 16.40
CA GLY A 213 -10.76 -0.51 16.60
C GLY A 213 -9.75 0.02 15.59
N TYR A 214 -9.55 -0.66 14.45
CA TYR A 214 -8.62 -0.18 13.42
C TYR A 214 -9.07 1.17 12.85
N SER A 215 -8.14 2.11 12.72
CA SER A 215 -8.42 3.51 12.36
C SER A 215 -7.38 4.13 11.41
N GLY A 216 -6.71 3.29 10.63
CA GLY A 216 -5.73 3.71 9.61
C GLY A 216 -6.35 4.28 8.33
N ASN A 217 -5.48 4.81 7.46
CA ASN A 217 -5.84 5.35 6.15
C ASN A 217 -5.28 4.47 5.01
N ILE A 218 -6.13 4.10 4.06
CA ILE A 218 -5.76 3.26 2.91
C ILE A 218 -6.09 3.99 1.61
N GLN A 219 -5.13 4.08 0.68
CA GLN A 219 -5.38 4.64 -0.64
C GLN A 219 -4.82 3.78 -1.78
N PHE A 220 -5.55 3.68 -2.90
CA PHE A 220 -5.18 2.85 -4.05
C PHE A 220 -5.16 1.36 -3.69
N ALA A 221 -6.31 0.82 -3.30
CA ALA A 221 -6.48 -0.62 -3.07
C ALA A 221 -7.26 -1.24 -4.24
N TYR A 222 -6.81 -2.40 -4.70
CA TYR A 222 -7.40 -3.13 -5.81
C TYR A 222 -7.76 -4.56 -5.37
N SER A 223 -8.96 -4.99 -5.70
CA SER A 223 -9.38 -6.39 -5.59
C SER A 223 -9.82 -6.96 -6.94
N GLN A 224 -9.47 -8.22 -7.19
CA GLN A 224 -9.99 -9.03 -8.28
C GLN A 224 -10.42 -10.40 -7.77
N ARG A 225 -11.73 -10.67 -7.81
CA ARG A 225 -12.31 -11.97 -7.45
C ARG A 225 -12.23 -12.96 -8.60
N ASP A 226 -12.05 -14.24 -8.24
CA ASP A 226 -12.29 -15.37 -9.14
C ASP A 226 -13.74 -15.81 -9.01
N PRO A 227 -14.56 -15.84 -10.08
CA PRO A 227 -15.96 -16.26 -10.01
C PRO A 227 -16.17 -17.65 -9.40
N ALA A 228 -15.18 -18.54 -9.44
CA ALA A 228 -15.30 -19.90 -8.93
C ALA A 228 -14.88 -20.07 -7.46
N VAL A 229 -14.45 -19.02 -6.78
CA VAL A 229 -13.80 -19.10 -5.47
C VAL A 229 -14.47 -18.16 -4.47
N ALA A 230 -15.23 -18.73 -3.53
CA ALA A 230 -15.82 -18.04 -2.40
C ALA A 230 -15.91 -18.99 -1.19
N ASP A 231 -15.69 -18.47 0.01
CA ASP A 231 -15.81 -19.22 1.25
C ASP A 231 -17.26 -19.49 1.63
N VAL A 232 -17.51 -20.59 2.34
CA VAL A 232 -18.82 -20.99 2.83
C VAL A 232 -19.39 -20.04 3.92
N SER A 233 -18.53 -19.31 4.63
CA SER A 233 -18.87 -18.20 5.54
C SER A 233 -19.59 -17.07 4.79
N GLY A 234 -19.12 -16.81 3.56
CA GLY A 234 -19.68 -15.93 2.57
C GLY A 234 -18.82 -14.70 2.30
N SER A 235 -18.20 -14.68 1.13
CA SER A 235 -17.13 -13.73 0.83
C SER A 235 -17.57 -12.37 0.30
N ASN A 236 -16.82 -11.36 0.68
CA ASN A 236 -17.06 -9.94 0.53
C ASN A 236 -15.83 -9.22 -0.03
N GLY A 237 -16.08 -8.03 -0.60
CA GLY A 237 -15.00 -7.09 -0.92
C GLY A 237 -14.46 -6.36 0.32
N PHE A 238 -15.38 -5.95 1.21
CA PHE A 238 -15.07 -5.42 2.53
C PHE A 238 -15.95 -6.11 3.56
N GLU A 239 -15.37 -6.54 4.67
CA GLU A 239 -16.07 -6.79 5.94
C GLU A 239 -15.46 -5.85 6.99
N ILE A 240 -16.31 -5.05 7.66
CA ILE A 240 -15.82 -4.04 8.61
C ILE A 240 -16.70 -4.05 9.86
N ASP A 241 -16.17 -4.61 10.95
CA ASP A 241 -16.80 -4.65 12.26
C ASP A 241 -16.15 -3.72 13.27
N ASN A 242 -16.90 -3.29 14.28
CA ASN A 242 -16.25 -2.72 15.46
C ASN A 242 -15.60 -3.80 16.33
N ASP A 243 -16.39 -4.82 16.62
CA ASP A 243 -16.09 -6.03 17.38
C ASP A 243 -17.25 -7.01 17.17
N GLY A 244 -17.05 -8.30 17.50
CA GLY A 244 -18.06 -9.34 17.27
C GLY A 244 -19.43 -9.12 17.94
N SER A 245 -19.55 -8.22 18.92
CA SER A 245 -20.80 -7.86 19.59
C SER A 245 -21.33 -6.47 19.19
N GLY A 246 -20.64 -5.73 18.34
CA GLY A 246 -20.95 -4.36 17.96
C GLY A 246 -21.01 -3.38 19.14
N THR A 247 -20.13 -3.54 20.13
CA THR A 247 -20.16 -2.73 21.36
C THR A 247 -19.81 -1.25 21.13
N ASN A 248 -19.90 -0.43 22.17
CA ASN A 248 -19.45 0.97 22.16
C ASN A 248 -17.98 1.15 22.60
N ARG A 249 -17.18 0.08 22.62
CA ARG A 249 -15.77 0.17 23.00
C ARG A 249 -14.99 1.08 22.06
N THR A 250 -14.00 1.76 22.62
CA THR A 250 -13.09 2.66 21.90
C THR A 250 -11.67 2.11 21.93
N PRO A 251 -10.84 2.35 20.88
CA PRO A 251 -11.17 3.05 19.65
C PRO A 251 -12.25 2.34 18.82
N LYS A 252 -13.02 3.13 18.05
CA LYS A 252 -13.98 2.57 17.10
C LYS A 252 -13.24 2.08 15.86
N THR A 253 -13.69 0.98 15.26
CA THR A 253 -13.20 0.61 13.94
C THR A 253 -13.72 1.64 12.95
N ALA A 254 -12.81 2.50 12.50
CA ALA A 254 -13.08 3.66 11.68
C ALA A 254 -11.99 3.82 10.61
N PRO A 255 -11.68 2.78 9.80
CA PRO A 255 -10.71 2.91 8.72
C PRO A 255 -11.22 3.91 7.69
N THR A 256 -10.29 4.61 7.04
CA THR A 256 -10.61 5.50 5.92
C THR A 256 -9.96 4.97 4.64
N PHE A 257 -10.79 4.48 3.73
CA PHE A 257 -10.42 4.04 2.40
C PHE A 257 -10.72 5.14 1.37
N SER A 258 -9.77 5.40 0.46
CA SER A 258 -10.01 6.23 -0.71
C SER A 258 -9.42 5.60 -1.98
N ASN A 259 -10.04 5.82 -3.14
CA ASN A 259 -9.55 5.30 -4.41
C ASN A 259 -9.39 3.77 -4.40
N VAL A 260 -10.47 3.06 -4.08
CA VAL A 260 -10.50 1.59 -4.11
C VAL A 260 -11.19 1.12 -5.38
N THR A 261 -10.66 0.09 -6.03
CA THR A 261 -11.38 -0.64 -7.10
C THR A 261 -11.58 -2.09 -6.67
N ILE A 262 -12.82 -2.53 -6.48
CA ILE A 262 -13.15 -3.94 -6.23
C ILE A 262 -13.88 -4.49 -7.45
N VAL A 263 -13.30 -5.53 -8.04
CA VAL A 263 -13.87 -6.28 -9.16
C VAL A 263 -14.37 -7.62 -8.62
N GLY A 264 -15.67 -7.67 -8.33
CA GLY A 264 -16.39 -8.87 -7.93
C GLY A 264 -16.55 -9.90 -9.07
N PRO A 265 -17.27 -11.00 -8.82
CA PRO A 265 -17.44 -12.06 -9.80
C PRO A 265 -18.33 -11.61 -10.98
N THR A 266 -18.29 -12.33 -12.10
CA THR A 266 -19.16 -12.08 -13.27
C THR A 266 -19.49 -13.39 -13.97
N GLY A 267 -20.56 -13.42 -14.77
CA GLY A 267 -21.00 -14.63 -15.46
C GLY A 267 -21.58 -15.68 -14.52
N THR A 268 -21.14 -16.94 -14.66
CA THR A 268 -21.46 -18.00 -13.70
C THR A 268 -20.46 -17.94 -12.55
N PHE A 269 -20.96 -17.82 -11.32
CA PHE A 269 -20.14 -17.66 -10.14
C PHE A 269 -20.67 -18.46 -8.94
N ASP A 270 -19.81 -18.65 -7.94
CA ASP A 270 -20.13 -19.35 -6.70
C ASP A 270 -21.21 -18.58 -5.88
N PRO A 271 -22.31 -19.22 -5.46
CA PRO A 271 -23.38 -18.53 -4.72
C PRO A 271 -22.98 -18.08 -3.31
N ASN A 272 -21.80 -18.45 -2.82
CA ASN A 272 -21.32 -18.04 -1.53
C ASN A 272 -20.78 -16.61 -1.51
N PHE A 273 -20.49 -15.98 -2.65
CA PHE A 273 -20.30 -14.53 -2.70
C PHE A 273 -21.48 -13.81 -2.02
N LYS A 274 -21.20 -12.75 -1.24
CA LYS A 274 -22.24 -11.98 -0.55
C LYS A 274 -22.25 -10.52 -0.95
N ARG A 275 -21.29 -9.71 -0.50
CA ARG A 275 -21.36 -8.24 -0.63
C ARG A 275 -20.10 -7.59 -1.19
N GLY A 276 -20.28 -6.49 -1.91
CA GLY A 276 -19.14 -5.61 -2.20
C GLY A 276 -18.61 -4.94 -0.93
N ASN A 277 -19.51 -4.48 -0.05
CA ASN A 277 -19.21 -3.90 1.25
C ASN A 277 -20.22 -4.43 2.29
N HIS A 278 -19.73 -5.02 3.37
CA HIS A 278 -20.49 -5.38 4.55
C HIS A 278 -20.05 -4.49 5.71
N LEU A 279 -20.82 -3.42 5.98
CA LEU A 279 -20.50 -2.46 7.04
C LEU A 279 -21.43 -2.72 8.21
N ARG A 280 -20.92 -3.31 9.29
CA ARG A 280 -21.75 -3.89 10.34
C ARG A 280 -21.17 -3.69 11.75
N ARG A 281 -21.92 -4.17 12.74
CA ARG A 281 -21.49 -4.23 14.16
C ARG A 281 -20.90 -2.91 14.67
N ASN A 282 -21.63 -1.81 14.50
CA ASN A 282 -21.30 -0.50 15.09
C ASN A 282 -19.93 0.08 14.67
N SER A 283 -19.46 -0.25 13.46
CA SER A 283 -18.29 0.36 12.84
C SER A 283 -18.58 1.78 12.32
N GLU A 284 -17.52 2.56 12.10
CA GLU A 284 -17.56 3.95 11.64
C GLU A 284 -16.63 4.18 10.41
N PRO A 285 -16.63 3.30 9.38
CA PRO A 285 -15.70 3.41 8.26
C PRO A 285 -15.98 4.63 7.38
N GLY A 286 -14.94 5.11 6.71
CA GLY A 286 -15.03 6.06 5.60
C GLY A 286 -14.59 5.40 4.29
N VAL A 287 -15.42 5.43 3.26
CA VAL A 287 -15.11 4.94 1.91
C VAL A 287 -15.36 6.05 0.91
N TYR A 288 -14.33 6.47 0.17
CA TYR A 288 -14.38 7.64 -0.70
C TYR A 288 -13.84 7.34 -2.09
N ASN A 289 -14.41 7.96 -3.12
CA ASN A 289 -13.80 7.98 -4.46
C ASN A 289 -13.51 6.56 -4.99
N SER A 290 -14.41 5.59 -4.76
CA SER A 290 -14.16 4.16 -5.00
C SER A 290 -15.10 3.56 -6.04
N VAL A 291 -14.70 2.45 -6.65
CA VAL A 291 -15.43 1.76 -7.71
C VAL A 291 -15.59 0.30 -7.33
N PHE A 292 -16.85 -0.13 -7.16
CA PHE A 292 -17.23 -1.51 -6.91
C PHE A 292 -18.02 -2.00 -8.13
N ILE A 293 -17.52 -3.05 -8.78
CA ILE A 293 -18.19 -3.67 -9.93
C ILE A 293 -18.29 -5.17 -9.79
N GLY A 294 -19.15 -5.80 -10.60
CA GLY A 294 -19.37 -7.24 -10.57
C GLY A 294 -20.60 -7.64 -9.77
N ALA A 295 -20.96 -8.93 -9.84
CA ALA A 295 -22.19 -9.47 -9.32
C ALA A 295 -22.02 -10.00 -7.89
N TYR A 296 -22.25 -9.14 -6.89
CA TYR A 296 -22.44 -9.59 -5.51
C TYR A 296 -23.93 -9.90 -5.27
N PRO A 297 -24.31 -11.17 -5.04
CA PRO A 297 -25.70 -11.58 -5.10
C PRO A 297 -26.56 -11.07 -3.94
N ASP A 298 -25.96 -10.71 -2.79
CA ASP A 298 -26.70 -10.11 -1.69
C ASP A 298 -26.79 -8.58 -1.84
N ALA A 299 -25.65 -7.87 -1.89
CA ALA A 299 -25.63 -6.42 -2.08
C ALA A 299 -24.30 -5.87 -2.62
N GLY A 300 -24.32 -4.73 -3.32
CA GLY A 300 -23.12 -3.91 -3.54
C GLY A 300 -22.63 -3.30 -2.23
N LEU A 301 -23.51 -2.54 -1.56
CA LEU A 301 -23.30 -1.99 -0.22
C LEU A 301 -24.40 -2.47 0.72
N LEU A 302 -24.01 -3.07 1.84
CA LEU A 302 -24.89 -3.38 2.95
C LEU A 302 -24.52 -2.54 4.18
N ILE A 303 -25.46 -1.69 4.62
CA ILE A 303 -25.44 -1.07 5.95
C ILE A 303 -26.25 -1.96 6.89
N ASP A 304 -25.55 -2.70 7.76
CA ASP A 304 -26.13 -3.75 8.59
C ASP A 304 -26.21 -3.33 10.07
N GLY A 305 -27.43 -3.33 10.60
CA GLY A 305 -27.73 -3.09 12.00
C GLY A 305 -27.97 -1.63 12.36
N ASP A 306 -28.80 -1.42 13.38
CA ASP A 306 -29.26 -0.09 13.81
C ASP A 306 -28.09 0.84 14.15
N SER A 307 -27.03 0.31 14.78
CA SER A 307 -25.86 1.09 15.17
C SER A 307 -25.11 1.67 13.96
N CYS A 308 -24.87 0.87 12.91
CA CYS A 308 -24.24 1.35 11.68
C CYS A 308 -25.14 2.35 10.93
N ALA A 309 -26.45 2.12 10.90
CA ALA A 309 -27.39 3.09 10.34
C ALA A 309 -27.36 4.43 11.11
N GLN A 310 -27.27 4.42 12.44
CA GLN A 310 -27.11 5.64 13.24
C GLN A 310 -25.75 6.32 13.00
N ASN A 311 -24.67 5.54 12.84
CA ASN A 311 -23.37 6.08 12.46
C ASN A 311 -23.41 6.73 11.08
N ALA A 312 -24.18 6.17 10.13
CA ALA A 312 -24.38 6.75 8.80
C ALA A 312 -25.20 8.06 8.86
N ILE A 313 -26.26 8.10 9.66
CA ILE A 313 -27.08 9.32 9.87
C ILE A 313 -26.27 10.44 10.53
N SER A 314 -25.41 10.10 11.49
CA SER A 314 -24.57 11.06 12.21
C SER A 314 -23.27 11.44 11.48
N GLY A 315 -23.03 10.90 10.29
CA GLY A 315 -21.84 11.21 9.48
C GLY A 315 -20.54 10.56 9.98
N LYS A 316 -20.64 9.55 10.85
CA LYS A 316 -19.49 8.78 11.35
C LYS A 316 -19.16 7.57 10.48
N LEU A 317 -20.17 6.94 9.89
CA LEU A 317 -19.99 6.00 8.78
C LEU A 317 -20.26 6.77 7.49
N VAL A 318 -19.33 6.76 6.56
CA VAL A 318 -19.43 7.54 5.32
C VAL A 318 -19.05 6.66 4.13
N VAL A 319 -19.91 6.62 3.11
CA VAL A 319 -19.56 6.14 1.77
C VAL A 319 -19.90 7.26 0.80
N LYS A 320 -18.90 7.85 0.13
CA LYS A 320 -19.08 9.03 -0.73
C LYS A 320 -18.36 8.90 -2.07
N ASN A 321 -18.89 9.60 -3.07
CA ASN A 321 -18.27 9.73 -4.40
C ASN A 321 -17.87 8.36 -4.99
N SER A 322 -18.72 7.35 -4.86
CA SER A 322 -18.38 5.96 -5.17
C SER A 322 -19.36 5.32 -6.13
N PHE A 323 -18.92 4.29 -6.84
CA PHE A 323 -19.70 3.56 -7.85
C PHE A 323 -20.03 2.15 -7.36
N TYR A 324 -21.30 1.74 -7.46
CA TYR A 324 -21.77 0.36 -7.28
C TYR A 324 -22.50 -0.13 -8.53
N HIS A 325 -21.81 -0.85 -9.41
CA HIS A 325 -22.31 -1.18 -10.75
C HIS A 325 -22.22 -2.68 -11.05
N GLY A 326 -23.34 -3.29 -11.47
CA GLY A 326 -23.38 -4.71 -11.85
C GLY A 326 -23.91 -5.67 -10.79
N MET A 327 -24.19 -5.19 -9.57
CA MET A 327 -24.86 -5.99 -8.53
C MET A 327 -26.37 -6.07 -8.79
N PRO A 328 -27.03 -7.23 -8.53
CA PRO A 328 -28.49 -7.34 -8.54
C PRO A 328 -29.18 -6.37 -7.58
N THR A 329 -28.60 -6.19 -6.39
CA THR A 329 -29.00 -5.19 -5.41
C THR A 329 -27.80 -4.29 -5.15
N GLN A 330 -27.79 -3.04 -5.62
CA GLN A 330 -26.63 -2.16 -5.45
C GLN A 330 -26.49 -1.66 -4.02
N LEU A 331 -27.61 -1.30 -3.39
CA LEU A 331 -27.66 -0.72 -2.05
C LEU A 331 -28.69 -1.46 -1.20
N LYS A 332 -28.31 -1.87 0.00
CA LYS A 332 -29.15 -2.60 0.93
C LYS A 332 -28.94 -2.13 2.38
N THR A 333 -30.01 -2.13 3.15
CA THR A 333 -29.98 -2.04 4.60
C THR A 333 -31.04 -2.98 5.17
N ASN A 334 -30.82 -3.53 6.36
CA ASN A 334 -31.83 -4.27 7.12
C ASN A 334 -32.52 -3.40 8.18
N VAL A 335 -32.20 -2.10 8.26
CA VAL A 335 -32.75 -1.16 9.22
C VAL A 335 -33.93 -0.41 8.59
N ALA A 336 -35.15 -0.73 9.03
CA ALA A 336 -36.38 -0.18 8.44
C ALA A 336 -36.49 1.35 8.54
N THR A 337 -35.81 1.98 9.51
CA THR A 337 -35.83 3.44 9.72
C THR A 337 -34.75 4.20 8.94
N PHE A 338 -33.88 3.49 8.21
CA PHE A 338 -32.79 4.09 7.44
C PHE A 338 -33.12 4.09 5.94
N ASP A 339 -33.36 5.27 5.38
CA ASP A 339 -33.52 5.43 3.93
C ASP A 339 -32.14 5.48 3.25
N ILE A 340 -31.65 4.30 2.86
CA ILE A 340 -30.37 4.17 2.19
C ILE A 340 -30.33 4.84 0.82
N ALA A 341 -31.47 4.97 0.11
CA ALA A 341 -31.50 5.57 -1.22
C ALA A 341 -31.30 7.10 -1.14
N THR A 342 -31.99 7.74 -0.19
CA THR A 342 -31.80 9.17 0.09
C THR A 342 -30.39 9.45 0.61
N TRP A 343 -29.89 8.61 1.52
CA TRP A 343 -28.52 8.74 2.02
C TRP A 343 -27.49 8.58 0.90
N ALA A 344 -27.61 7.58 0.04
CA ALA A 344 -26.70 7.37 -1.09
C ALA A 344 -26.70 8.53 -2.09
N THR A 345 -27.88 9.11 -2.37
CA THR A 345 -27.99 10.29 -3.24
C THR A 345 -27.27 11.50 -2.65
N ALA A 346 -27.45 11.76 -1.35
CA ALA A 346 -26.78 12.86 -0.65
C ALA A 346 -25.25 12.69 -0.57
N ASN A 347 -24.76 11.46 -0.71
CA ASN A 347 -23.34 11.13 -0.69
C ASN A 347 -22.74 10.90 -2.09
N GLU A 348 -23.47 11.23 -3.15
CA GLU A 348 -22.99 11.11 -4.54
C GLU A 348 -22.56 9.67 -4.90
N ILE A 349 -23.32 8.69 -4.44
CA ILE A 349 -23.12 7.29 -4.80
C ILE A 349 -23.81 7.02 -6.15
N SER A 350 -23.01 6.64 -7.14
CA SER A 350 -23.46 6.23 -8.46
C SER A 350 -23.82 4.75 -8.47
N THR A 351 -25.01 4.40 -8.94
CA THR A 351 -25.45 3.00 -9.05
C THR A 351 -25.85 2.65 -10.49
N GLY A 352 -25.67 1.39 -10.86
CA GLY A 352 -26.05 0.91 -12.19
C GLY A 352 -26.22 -0.61 -12.26
N PRO A 353 -27.08 -1.12 -13.15
CA PRO A 353 -27.29 -2.56 -13.30
C PRO A 353 -26.17 -3.28 -14.04
N ASN A 354 -25.30 -2.56 -14.75
CA ASN A 354 -24.27 -3.13 -15.62
C ASN A 354 -22.87 -2.70 -15.15
N SER A 355 -21.97 -3.66 -14.92
CA SER A 355 -20.57 -3.38 -14.59
C SER A 355 -19.86 -2.50 -15.63
N SER A 356 -20.22 -2.65 -16.91
CA SER A 356 -19.65 -1.87 -18.01
C SER A 356 -19.93 -0.36 -17.92
N SER A 357 -20.94 0.06 -17.14
CA SER A 357 -21.27 1.46 -16.94
C SER A 357 -20.20 2.22 -16.14
N ALA A 358 -19.31 1.52 -15.41
CA ALA A 358 -18.12 2.13 -14.83
C ALA A 358 -17.06 2.49 -15.89
N GLY A 359 -17.15 1.97 -17.12
CA GLY A 359 -16.27 2.34 -18.23
C GLY A 359 -14.80 1.94 -18.03
N LEU A 360 -14.53 0.79 -17.40
CA LEU A 360 -13.17 0.23 -17.27
C LEU A 360 -12.79 -0.57 -18.52
N LYS A 361 -11.49 -0.76 -18.79
CA LYS A 361 -10.98 -1.38 -20.03
C LYS A 361 -11.27 -2.88 -20.14
N ASP A 362 -10.65 -3.69 -19.29
CA ASP A 362 -10.82 -5.14 -19.23
C ASP A 362 -10.73 -5.62 -17.78
N PRO A 363 -11.66 -5.18 -16.91
CA PRO A 363 -11.51 -5.36 -15.48
C PRO A 363 -11.69 -6.82 -15.04
N PHE A 364 -12.45 -7.65 -15.75
CA PHE A 364 -12.77 -9.02 -15.32
C PHE A 364 -11.79 -10.08 -15.84
N ASN A 365 -10.74 -9.68 -16.57
CA ASN A 365 -9.75 -10.62 -17.07
C ASN A 365 -8.86 -11.08 -15.93
N LEU A 366 -9.05 -12.33 -15.51
CA LEU A 366 -8.37 -12.83 -14.32
C LEU A 366 -6.86 -13.03 -14.52
N ASN A 367 -6.35 -13.16 -15.74
CA ASN A 367 -4.92 -13.42 -15.97
C ASN A 367 -4.15 -12.16 -16.33
N THR A 368 -4.81 -11.19 -16.95
CA THR A 368 -4.24 -9.89 -17.31
C THR A 368 -5.30 -8.81 -17.10
N PRO A 369 -5.67 -8.49 -15.85
CA PRO A 369 -6.71 -7.51 -15.59
C PRO A 369 -6.25 -6.11 -16.03
N ASP A 370 -7.15 -5.34 -16.64
CA ASP A 370 -6.96 -3.92 -16.90
C ASP A 370 -8.15 -3.12 -16.31
N PRO A 371 -8.14 -2.85 -15.00
CA PRO A 371 -9.18 -2.10 -14.32
C PRO A 371 -9.06 -0.59 -14.54
N ARG A 372 -8.15 -0.11 -15.39
CA ARG A 372 -8.01 1.32 -15.65
C ARG A 372 -9.25 1.86 -16.38
N PRO A 373 -9.66 3.11 -16.08
CA PRO A 373 -10.74 3.75 -16.81
C PRO A 373 -10.39 3.95 -18.29
N GLN A 374 -11.39 3.76 -19.15
CA GLN A 374 -11.37 4.21 -20.54
C GLN A 374 -11.43 5.75 -20.59
N SER A 375 -11.07 6.36 -21.72
CA SER A 375 -11.04 7.83 -21.87
C SER A 375 -12.41 8.51 -21.68
N THR A 376 -13.51 7.76 -21.85
CA THR A 376 -14.89 8.24 -21.65
C THR A 376 -15.51 7.72 -20.36
N SER A 377 -14.72 7.11 -19.46
CA SER A 377 -15.23 6.54 -18.22
C SER A 377 -15.83 7.64 -17.32
N PRO A 378 -17.01 7.42 -16.73
CA PRO A 378 -17.63 8.38 -15.82
C PRO A 378 -16.90 8.49 -14.48
N VAL A 379 -15.95 7.58 -14.18
CA VAL A 379 -15.16 7.65 -12.94
C VAL A 379 -14.06 8.72 -13.04
N LEU A 380 -13.73 9.20 -14.25
CA LEU A 380 -12.81 10.31 -14.48
C LEU A 380 -13.48 11.64 -14.14
N GLY A 381 -12.76 12.53 -13.44
CA GLY A 381 -13.29 13.80 -12.94
C GLY A 381 -14.24 13.67 -11.74
N TYR A 382 -14.43 12.46 -11.20
CA TYR A 382 -15.46 12.18 -10.19
C TYR A 382 -14.97 12.36 -8.75
N ALA A 383 -13.68 12.13 -8.49
CA ALA A 383 -13.17 12.12 -7.13
C ALA A 383 -13.13 13.53 -6.53
N LYS A 384 -13.49 13.63 -5.24
CA LYS A 384 -13.45 14.86 -4.45
C LYS A 384 -12.68 14.60 -3.15
N PHE A 385 -11.86 15.57 -2.75
CA PHE A 385 -11.03 15.54 -1.54
C PHE A 385 -11.39 16.67 -0.58
N GLU A 386 -12.70 16.92 -0.42
CA GLU A 386 -13.23 18.01 0.39
C GLU A 386 -13.62 17.57 1.81
N ASP A 387 -13.91 16.27 2.00
CA ASP A 387 -14.26 15.72 3.31
C ASP A 387 -13.02 15.69 4.21
N ALA A 388 -13.15 16.14 5.46
CA ALA A 388 -12.03 16.27 6.39
C ALA A 388 -11.28 14.95 6.64
N ARG A 389 -11.94 13.79 6.47
CA ARG A 389 -11.27 12.48 6.59
C ARG A 389 -10.24 12.21 5.49
N ILE A 390 -10.39 12.83 4.33
CA ILE A 390 -9.50 12.64 3.17
C ILE A 390 -8.80 13.92 2.70
N ALA A 391 -9.20 15.09 3.19
CA ALA A 391 -8.56 16.38 2.95
C ALA A 391 -7.32 16.59 3.85
N ASN A 392 -6.37 15.64 3.83
CA ASN A 392 -5.17 15.68 4.66
C ASN A 392 -3.98 14.98 3.98
N ALA A 393 -2.79 15.10 4.57
CA ALA A 393 -1.53 14.64 4.00
C ALA A 393 -1.42 13.10 3.83
N ASN A 394 -2.30 12.31 4.43
CA ASN A 394 -2.27 10.85 4.27
C ASN A 394 -2.80 10.42 2.89
N PHE A 395 -3.58 11.27 2.22
CA PHE A 395 -4.15 10.99 0.91
C PHE A 395 -3.54 11.88 -0.17
N ILE A 396 -3.35 11.30 -1.35
CA ILE A 396 -2.91 11.99 -2.57
C ILE A 396 -4.17 12.38 -3.35
N PRO A 397 -4.49 13.68 -3.51
CA PRO A 397 -5.62 14.09 -4.31
C PRO A 397 -5.47 13.61 -5.75
N VAL A 398 -6.52 13.01 -6.30
CA VAL A 398 -6.61 12.61 -7.70
C VAL A 398 -7.99 12.97 -8.24
N SER A 399 -8.11 13.13 -9.56
CA SER A 399 -9.38 13.50 -10.19
C SER A 399 -10.27 12.31 -10.55
N TYR A 400 -9.88 11.07 -10.28
CA TYR A 400 -10.63 9.87 -10.67
C TYR A 400 -11.07 9.05 -9.47
N ALA A 401 -12.24 8.43 -9.55
CA ALA A 401 -12.66 7.39 -8.62
C ALA A 401 -12.06 6.03 -9.02
N GLY A 402 -11.83 5.17 -8.04
CA GLY A 402 -11.12 3.90 -8.20
C GLY A 402 -9.62 4.04 -7.98
N ALA A 403 -8.93 2.90 -8.00
CA ALA A 403 -7.50 2.79 -7.69
C ALA A 403 -6.56 3.20 -8.83
N PHE A 404 -7.09 3.50 -10.02
CA PHE A 404 -6.31 3.64 -11.24
C PHE A 404 -6.67 4.89 -12.04
N SER A 405 -5.64 5.59 -12.52
CA SER A 405 -5.81 6.63 -13.54
C SER A 405 -5.96 5.99 -14.93
N ALA A 406 -6.36 6.77 -15.94
CA ALA A 406 -6.54 6.25 -17.30
C ALA A 406 -5.24 5.70 -17.94
N SER A 407 -4.09 6.27 -17.56
CA SER A 407 -2.77 5.95 -18.12
C SER A 407 -1.84 5.22 -17.16
N GLY A 408 -1.97 5.42 -15.84
CA GLY A 408 -1.09 4.84 -14.84
C GLY A 408 -1.50 3.43 -14.44
N ASP A 409 -0.53 2.53 -14.36
CA ASP A 409 -0.71 1.18 -13.84
C ASP A 409 0.37 0.88 -12.78
N TRP A 410 0.04 1.18 -11.52
CA TRP A 410 0.96 0.97 -10.41
C TRP A 410 1.19 -0.51 -10.07
N THR A 411 0.45 -1.45 -10.70
CA THR A 411 0.61 -2.89 -10.48
C THR A 411 1.72 -3.49 -11.34
N ALA A 412 2.12 -2.81 -12.41
CA ALA A 412 3.09 -3.34 -13.37
C ALA A 412 4.47 -3.63 -12.74
N LYS A 413 5.18 -4.60 -13.33
CA LYS A 413 6.51 -5.14 -12.96
C LYS A 413 6.59 -6.01 -11.70
N TRP A 414 5.91 -5.64 -10.63
CA TRP A 414 6.14 -6.25 -9.32
C TRP A 414 5.04 -7.21 -8.89
N SER A 415 3.80 -6.94 -9.33
CA SER A 415 2.65 -7.80 -9.05
C SER A 415 2.62 -8.99 -10.00
N ARG A 416 1.79 -9.99 -9.67
CA ARG A 416 1.58 -11.19 -10.48
C ARG A 416 0.10 -11.52 -10.59
N PHE A 417 -0.39 -11.64 -11.82
CA PHE A 417 -1.75 -12.11 -12.09
C PHE A 417 -1.67 -13.41 -12.92
N GLY A 418 -2.18 -14.50 -12.35
CA GLY A 418 -2.06 -15.85 -12.93
C GLY A 418 -0.60 -16.29 -13.06
N ASP A 419 -0.25 -16.89 -14.19
CA ASP A 419 1.15 -17.26 -14.50
C ASP A 419 1.96 -16.11 -15.13
N ASN A 420 1.36 -14.93 -15.26
CA ASN A 420 2.02 -13.80 -15.91
C ASN A 420 2.80 -12.95 -14.89
N LEU A 421 4.13 -13.08 -14.91
CA LEU A 421 5.07 -12.17 -14.24
C LEU A 421 5.40 -10.92 -15.07
N ASN A 422 5.04 -10.90 -16.36
CA ASN A 422 5.35 -9.85 -17.31
C ASN A 422 4.07 -9.08 -17.68
N GLN A 423 3.46 -8.40 -16.72
CA GLN A 423 2.43 -7.43 -17.05
C GLN A 423 3.06 -6.30 -17.88
N VAL A 424 2.61 -6.16 -19.13
CA VAL A 424 2.99 -5.06 -20.01
C VAL A 424 2.08 -3.87 -19.67
N GLY A 425 2.43 -3.15 -18.60
CA GLY A 425 1.81 -1.90 -18.15
C GLY A 425 2.89 -0.86 -17.87
N LEU A 426 2.53 0.43 -17.93
CA LEU A 426 3.44 1.51 -17.55
C LEU A 426 3.65 1.43 -16.04
N ALA A 427 4.85 0.98 -15.65
CA ALA A 427 5.30 0.81 -14.27
C ALA A 427 4.81 1.90 -13.31
N PRO A 428 4.62 1.60 -12.01
CA PRO A 428 4.73 2.65 -11.00
C PRO A 428 6.05 3.37 -11.24
N ALA A 429 5.99 4.68 -11.01
CA ALA A 429 6.93 5.63 -11.55
C ALA A 429 8.38 5.08 -11.58
N GLN A 430 8.93 4.77 -12.77
CA GLN A 430 10.24 4.09 -12.91
C GLN A 430 11.27 4.79 -12.03
N GLU A 431 11.92 4.05 -11.13
CA GLU A 431 13.00 4.64 -10.34
C GLU A 431 14.20 4.90 -11.25
N VAL A 432 14.61 6.16 -11.35
CA VAL A 432 15.77 6.60 -12.13
C VAL A 432 16.81 7.10 -11.15
N VAL A 433 17.88 6.32 -10.98
CA VAL A 433 19.05 6.79 -10.23
C VAL A 433 19.79 7.83 -11.06
N VAL A 434 19.83 9.05 -10.56
CA VAL A 434 20.54 10.18 -11.15
C VAL A 434 21.85 10.36 -10.39
N SER A 435 22.95 9.93 -10.99
CA SER A 435 24.31 10.05 -10.43
C SER A 435 25.22 10.97 -11.25
N GLY A 436 24.73 11.46 -12.40
CA GLY A 436 25.45 12.35 -13.32
C GLY A 436 24.86 13.75 -13.36
N ASN A 437 25.66 14.70 -13.86
CA ASN A 437 25.23 16.09 -14.04
C ASN A 437 24.26 16.24 -15.22
N ILE A 438 23.29 17.13 -15.05
CA ILE A 438 22.38 17.58 -16.10
C ILE A 438 23.04 18.77 -16.80
N SER A 439 23.44 18.59 -18.06
CA SER A 439 24.19 19.61 -18.82
C SER A 439 23.50 20.08 -20.10
N THR A 440 22.30 19.55 -20.36
CA THR A 440 21.39 19.94 -21.43
C THR A 440 19.98 20.00 -20.88
N ASN A 441 19.08 20.72 -21.55
CA ASN A 441 17.69 20.80 -21.13
C ASN A 441 17.08 19.40 -20.97
N THR A 442 16.46 19.17 -19.83
CA THR A 442 15.97 17.84 -19.40
C THR A 442 14.62 18.00 -18.74
N THR A 443 13.70 17.08 -19.01
CA THR A 443 12.40 17.02 -18.36
C THR A 443 12.32 15.76 -17.49
N TRP A 444 11.93 15.94 -16.23
CA TRP A 444 11.59 14.88 -15.31
C TRP A 444 10.08 14.75 -15.20
N THR A 445 9.61 13.56 -15.51
CA THR A 445 8.19 13.23 -15.69
C THR A 445 7.61 12.52 -14.46
N ALA A 446 6.31 12.70 -14.22
CA ALA A 446 5.63 12.17 -13.02
C ALA A 446 5.43 10.65 -13.02
N ASP A 447 5.64 9.99 -14.16
CA ASP A 447 5.73 8.54 -14.31
C ASP A 447 7.11 7.99 -13.92
N LYS A 448 7.98 8.77 -13.24
CA LYS A 448 9.27 8.33 -12.70
C LYS A 448 9.54 8.86 -11.29
N VAL A 449 10.24 8.06 -10.48
CA VAL A 449 10.82 8.50 -9.20
C VAL A 449 12.30 8.74 -9.44
N TYR A 450 12.79 9.96 -9.24
CA TYR A 450 14.21 10.27 -9.47
C TYR A 450 14.98 10.15 -8.15
N VAL A 451 15.98 9.27 -8.08
CA VAL A 451 16.83 9.12 -6.89
C VAL A 451 18.18 9.78 -7.13
N LEU A 452 18.42 10.87 -6.42
CA LEU A 452 19.68 11.60 -6.48
C LEU A 452 20.74 10.81 -5.72
N SER A 453 21.75 10.29 -6.43
CA SER A 453 22.88 9.60 -5.84
C SER A 453 24.10 10.52 -5.89
N GLY A 454 24.51 11.02 -4.72
CA GLY A 454 25.51 12.07 -4.59
C GLY A 454 25.00 13.45 -5.04
N PHE A 455 25.93 14.33 -5.38
CA PHE A 455 25.62 15.68 -5.83
C PHE A 455 25.33 15.70 -7.34
N VAL A 456 24.09 16.01 -7.69
CA VAL A 456 23.60 16.13 -9.07
C VAL A 456 23.53 17.61 -9.43
N TYR A 457 24.36 18.05 -10.37
CA TYR A 457 24.39 19.46 -10.79
C TYR A 457 23.60 19.67 -12.07
N VAL A 458 22.71 20.67 -12.08
CA VAL A 458 22.18 21.30 -13.29
C VAL A 458 23.14 22.42 -13.68
N LYS A 459 23.84 22.23 -14.80
CA LYS A 459 24.97 23.08 -15.22
C LYS A 459 24.93 23.40 -16.71
N ASN A 460 25.93 24.16 -17.17
CA ASN A 460 26.06 24.62 -18.56
C ASN A 460 24.81 25.39 -19.04
N CYS A 461 24.18 26.11 -18.12
CA CYS A 461 22.98 26.89 -18.36
C CYS A 461 21.79 26.07 -18.88
N ALA A 462 21.76 24.77 -18.56
CA ALA A 462 20.66 23.89 -18.86
C ALA A 462 19.43 24.21 -18.00
N GLU A 463 18.27 23.86 -18.53
CA GLU A 463 16.99 23.90 -17.84
C GLU A 463 16.56 22.49 -17.41
N LEU A 464 16.25 22.31 -16.13
CA LEU A 464 15.57 21.13 -15.62
C LEU A 464 14.09 21.46 -15.39
N THR A 465 13.20 20.92 -16.21
CA THR A 465 11.76 20.99 -16.00
C THR A 465 11.29 19.75 -15.24
N ILE A 466 10.46 19.93 -14.21
CA ILE A 466 9.89 18.84 -13.41
C ILE A 466 8.37 18.93 -13.51
N GLU A 467 7.73 17.86 -13.97
CA GLU A 467 6.28 17.79 -14.11
C GLU A 467 5.57 17.72 -12.75
N PRO A 468 4.36 18.30 -12.61
CA PRO A 468 3.53 18.14 -11.41
C PRO A 468 3.35 16.67 -11.01
N GLY A 469 3.45 16.38 -9.72
CA GLY A 469 3.31 15.01 -9.19
C GLY A 469 4.58 14.17 -9.23
N THR A 470 5.68 14.67 -9.78
CA THR A 470 6.97 13.97 -9.78
C THR A 470 7.52 13.81 -8.37
N ILE A 471 8.01 12.61 -8.04
CA ILE A 471 8.70 12.32 -6.78
C ILE A 471 10.21 12.26 -7.02
N ILE A 472 10.97 12.99 -6.23
CA ILE A 472 12.43 13.02 -6.22
C ILE A 472 12.90 12.64 -4.82
N LYS A 473 13.84 11.71 -4.70
CA LYS A 473 14.39 11.25 -3.42
C LYS A 473 15.90 11.47 -3.41
N GLY A 474 16.45 12.04 -2.36
CA GLY A 474 17.90 12.04 -2.13
C GLY A 474 18.34 10.76 -1.43
N ASP A 475 19.37 10.12 -1.95
CA ASP A 475 19.95 8.92 -1.36
C ASP A 475 20.72 9.24 -0.08
N LYS A 476 20.35 8.59 1.04
CA LYS A 476 20.97 8.88 2.35
C LYS A 476 22.45 8.54 2.41
N ALA A 477 22.84 7.39 1.86
CA ALA A 477 24.21 6.91 1.94
C ALA A 477 25.18 7.83 1.20
N THR A 478 24.75 8.36 0.06
CA THR A 478 25.55 9.25 -0.79
C THR A 478 25.28 10.73 -0.56
N LYS A 479 24.36 11.06 0.37
CA LYS A 479 23.93 12.44 0.65
C LYS A 479 23.37 13.13 -0.60
N GLY A 480 22.50 12.41 -1.32
CA GLY A 480 21.86 12.85 -2.54
C GLY A 480 21.34 14.28 -2.47
N ALA A 481 21.79 15.15 -3.38
CA ALA A 481 21.40 16.55 -3.44
C ALA A 481 21.26 17.03 -4.89
N LEU A 482 20.33 17.96 -5.14
CA LEU A 482 20.16 18.62 -6.43
C LEU A 482 20.71 20.04 -6.35
N ILE A 483 21.64 20.39 -7.22
CA ILE A 483 22.31 21.69 -7.24
C ILE A 483 22.11 22.38 -8.58
N VAL A 484 21.40 23.50 -8.59
CA VAL A 484 21.19 24.34 -9.77
C VAL A 484 22.22 25.45 -9.77
N THR A 485 23.12 25.45 -10.77
CA THR A 485 24.23 26.42 -10.86
C THR A 485 23.78 27.78 -11.42
N ARG A 486 24.59 28.83 -11.24
CA ARG A 486 24.29 30.26 -11.53
C ARG A 486 23.60 30.61 -12.85
N CYS A 487 23.84 29.86 -13.92
CA CYS A 487 23.19 30.13 -15.20
C CYS A 487 22.13 29.09 -15.59
N ALA A 488 22.01 28.01 -14.81
CA ALA A 488 21.05 26.95 -15.02
C ALA A 488 19.70 27.30 -14.39
N LYS A 489 18.66 26.61 -14.84
CA LYS A 489 17.28 26.85 -14.40
C LYS A 489 16.64 25.56 -13.91
N ILE A 490 15.77 25.71 -12.92
CA ILE A 490 14.82 24.68 -12.52
C ILE A 490 13.42 25.25 -12.67
N ILE A 491 12.54 24.50 -13.35
CA ILE A 491 11.12 24.78 -13.46
C ILE A 491 10.41 23.64 -12.76
N ALA A 492 9.82 23.91 -11.60
CA ALA A 492 9.18 22.91 -10.75
C ALA A 492 7.81 23.43 -10.28
N ASP A 493 6.94 23.68 -11.25
CA ASP A 493 5.59 24.20 -11.03
C ASP A 493 4.62 23.07 -10.71
N GLY A 494 4.67 22.56 -9.47
CA GLY A 494 3.66 21.62 -8.96
C GLY A 494 2.28 22.27 -8.87
N THR A 495 1.22 21.45 -8.81
CA THR A 495 -0.14 21.94 -8.55
C THR A 495 -0.59 21.56 -7.15
N VAL A 496 -1.70 22.15 -6.67
CA VAL A 496 -2.33 21.75 -5.40
C VAL A 496 -2.68 20.26 -5.40
N ASP A 497 -3.14 19.75 -6.55
CA ASP A 497 -3.54 18.35 -6.70
C ASP A 497 -2.34 17.42 -6.95
N LEU A 498 -1.28 17.93 -7.57
CA LEU A 498 -0.08 17.16 -7.95
C LEU A 498 1.18 17.91 -7.52
N PRO A 499 1.50 17.94 -6.22
CA PRO A 499 2.72 18.57 -5.73
C PRO A 499 3.95 17.80 -6.21
N ILE A 500 5.03 18.52 -6.51
CA ILE A 500 6.34 17.91 -6.71
C ILE A 500 6.93 17.62 -5.34
N VAL A 501 7.29 16.36 -5.09
CA VAL A 501 7.75 15.93 -3.77
C VAL A 501 9.25 15.67 -3.80
N PHE A 502 10.01 16.42 -3.02
CA PHE A 502 11.40 16.11 -2.72
C PHE A 502 11.51 15.48 -1.33
N SER A 503 12.11 14.29 -1.24
CA SER A 503 12.22 13.51 0.00
C SER A 503 13.52 12.70 0.04
N THR A 504 13.57 11.63 0.83
CA THR A 504 14.69 10.69 0.92
C THR A 504 14.24 9.27 0.56
N ASN A 505 15.17 8.42 0.12
CA ASN A 505 14.94 6.98 -0.01
C ASN A 505 15.25 6.22 1.29
N ASP A 506 15.62 6.91 2.37
CA ASP A 506 15.86 6.32 3.68
C ASP A 506 14.61 5.57 4.16
N PRO A 507 14.71 4.25 4.46
CA PRO A 507 13.56 3.50 4.97
C PRO A 507 13.12 3.96 6.37
N GLU A 508 13.98 4.68 7.10
CA GLU A 508 13.71 5.18 8.46
C GLU A 508 14.11 6.66 8.55
N PRO A 509 13.37 7.57 7.89
CA PRO A 509 13.78 8.95 7.67
C PRO A 509 13.92 9.72 8.99
N THR A 510 15.13 10.24 9.23
CA THR A 510 15.41 11.19 10.30
C THR A 510 15.79 12.57 9.74
N TYR A 511 15.87 13.59 10.60
CA TYR A 511 16.36 14.90 10.20
C TYR A 511 17.75 14.79 9.54
N GLY A 512 17.90 15.32 8.32
CA GLY A 512 19.16 15.28 7.57
C GLY A 512 19.40 13.99 6.76
N SER A 513 18.37 13.19 6.49
CA SER A 513 18.50 11.94 5.71
C SER A 513 18.83 12.12 4.23
N TRP A 514 18.92 13.35 3.72
CA TRP A 514 19.39 13.66 2.37
C TRP A 514 19.94 15.09 2.27
N GLY A 515 20.58 15.43 1.15
CA GLY A 515 21.35 16.67 0.98
C GLY A 515 20.54 17.90 0.53
N GLY A 516 19.26 17.76 0.22
CA GLY A 516 18.38 18.88 -0.10
C GLY A 516 18.51 19.41 -1.54
N ILE A 517 17.98 20.61 -1.74
CA ILE A 517 18.03 21.35 -3.01
C ILE A 517 18.81 22.65 -2.78
N ILE A 518 19.74 22.95 -3.68
CA ILE A 518 20.54 24.17 -3.65
C ILE A 518 20.35 24.89 -4.97
N ILE A 519 19.97 26.17 -4.92
CA ILE A 519 19.80 27.01 -6.11
C ILE A 519 20.75 28.20 -5.98
N CYS A 520 21.73 28.29 -6.86
CA CYS A 520 22.66 29.41 -6.91
C CYS A 520 22.21 30.41 -7.96
N GLY A 521 21.86 31.64 -7.56
CA GLY A 521 21.53 32.74 -8.49
C GLY A 521 22.70 33.71 -8.71
N GLN A 522 22.54 34.66 -9.63
CA GLN A 522 23.55 35.70 -9.93
C GLN A 522 23.35 37.02 -9.17
N ALA A 523 22.32 37.14 -8.33
CA ALA A 523 22.13 38.34 -7.52
C ALA A 523 23.35 38.62 -6.59
N PRO A 524 23.88 39.85 -6.54
CA PRO A 524 25.11 40.17 -5.81
C PRO A 524 24.99 39.90 -4.31
N THR A 525 26.10 39.49 -3.69
CA THR A 525 26.20 39.27 -2.24
C THR A 525 27.09 40.32 -1.58
N ASN A 526 27.10 40.38 -0.25
CA ASN A 526 28.04 41.20 0.52
C ASN A 526 29.39 40.49 0.78
N THR A 527 29.65 39.38 0.10
CA THR A 527 30.86 38.57 0.28
C THR A 527 31.87 38.82 -0.85
N SER A 528 33.10 38.35 -0.64
CA SER A 528 34.13 38.27 -1.67
C SER A 528 34.67 36.85 -1.71
N TYR A 529 34.72 36.26 -2.89
CA TYR A 529 35.34 34.96 -3.10
C TYR A 529 36.51 35.08 -4.08
N LEU A 530 37.69 34.61 -3.67
CA LEU A 530 38.95 34.72 -4.42
C LEU A 530 39.26 36.14 -4.96
N GLY A 531 38.83 37.17 -4.22
CA GLY A 531 39.05 38.57 -4.59
C GLY A 531 37.99 39.18 -5.50
N VAL A 532 36.95 38.42 -5.89
CA VAL A 532 35.79 38.93 -6.64
C VAL A 532 34.70 39.32 -5.64
N GLN A 533 34.39 40.62 -5.58
CA GLN A 533 33.27 41.13 -4.79
C GLN A 533 31.92 40.73 -5.39
N GLY A 534 30.94 40.44 -4.53
CA GLY A 534 29.60 40.05 -4.96
C GLY A 534 29.40 38.54 -5.12
N GLU A 535 30.45 37.75 -4.89
CA GLU A 535 30.42 36.29 -4.99
C GLU A 535 30.62 35.62 -3.63
N GLY A 536 29.92 34.51 -3.41
CA GLY A 536 30.06 33.62 -2.25
C GLY A 536 30.21 32.16 -2.67
N LEU A 537 30.72 31.33 -1.76
CA LEU A 537 30.84 29.89 -1.94
C LEU A 537 29.88 29.18 -0.98
N ILE A 538 29.11 28.21 -1.50
CA ILE A 538 28.29 27.35 -0.63
C ILE A 538 29.20 26.41 0.17
N GLU A 539 29.05 26.43 1.49
CA GLU A 539 29.75 25.53 2.42
C GLU A 539 29.35 24.06 2.23
N GLY A 540 30.06 23.12 2.86
CA GLY A 540 29.69 21.69 2.82
C GLY A 540 30.18 20.91 1.60
N GLY A 541 31.17 21.43 0.86
CA GLY A 541 31.87 20.69 -0.19
C GLY A 541 31.20 20.68 -1.56
N VAL A 542 30.19 21.52 -1.77
CA VAL A 542 29.45 21.65 -3.04
C VAL A 542 30.26 22.40 -4.11
N GLY A 543 31.18 23.28 -3.70
CA GLY A 543 32.13 23.92 -4.60
C GLY A 543 31.50 24.85 -5.65
N GLN A 544 30.25 25.29 -5.46
CA GLN A 544 29.53 26.18 -6.38
C GLN A 544 29.46 27.61 -5.85
N LEU A 545 29.67 28.56 -6.76
CA LEU A 545 29.55 29.99 -6.51
C LEU A 545 28.07 30.42 -6.55
N TYR A 546 27.72 31.41 -5.74
CA TYR A 546 26.49 32.18 -5.83
C TYR A 546 26.81 33.68 -5.85
N GLY A 547 25.95 34.46 -6.50
CA GLY A 547 26.09 35.90 -6.70
C GLY A 547 27.05 36.34 -7.81
N ALA A 548 26.76 37.51 -8.39
CA ALA A 548 27.43 38.15 -9.52
C ALA A 548 27.06 39.65 -9.55
N ASN A 549 27.58 40.41 -10.53
CA ASN A 549 27.16 41.79 -10.79
C ASN A 549 25.89 41.89 -11.69
N ASP A 550 24.96 40.94 -11.59
CA ASP A 550 23.66 41.00 -12.29
C ASP A 550 22.51 41.15 -11.28
N PRO A 551 21.95 42.37 -11.11
CA PRO A 551 20.87 42.61 -10.16
C PRO A 551 19.48 42.20 -10.67
N MET A 552 19.35 41.72 -11.92
CA MET A 552 18.08 41.40 -12.58
C MET A 552 17.84 39.89 -12.79
N ASP A 553 18.78 39.02 -12.40
CA ASP A 553 18.67 37.55 -12.45
C ASP A 553 17.82 36.97 -11.30
#